data_AF-A0A8J5WU61-F1
#
_entry.id   AF-A0A8J5WU61-F1
#
_cell.length_a   1.000
_cell.length_b   1.000
_cell.length_c   1.000
_cell.angle_alpha   90.00
_cell.angle_beta   90.00
_cell.angle_gamma   90.00
#
_symmetry.space_group_name_H-M   'P 1'
#
loop_
_entity.id
_entity.type
_entity.pdbx_description
1 polymer ?
#
loop_
_entity_poly.entity_id
_entity_poly.type
_entity_poly.pdbx_seq_one_letter_code
_entity_poly.pdbx_strand_id
1 'polypeptide(L)'
;METLMVDRVHSSLRLFMHRNAVFLCERLCAQFPAETNLQLLATCYLHNNQPYAAYHILKGKKLPESRYLLATSCFRMNLLQEAEEALCPVNEPNMEVPSGATGHYLLGLIYRYTGRMEAAAEQFNGAPSNLSQFDTPSPTISQTSCIAPPPLFRNTHAYQNTHRCQCSFQAKG
;
A
#
# COMPACT_ATOMS: atom_id res chain seq x y z
N MET A 1 -21.28 11.75 11.36
CA MET A 1 -21.07 12.84 10.36
C MET A 1 -19.69 12.74 9.73
N GLU A 2 -18.63 12.53 10.51
CA GLU A 2 -17.26 12.25 10.02
C GLU A 2 -17.21 11.09 9.01
N THR A 3 -17.80 9.94 9.36
CA THR A 3 -17.84 8.74 8.51
C THR A 3 -18.40 8.99 7.11
N LEU A 4 -19.49 9.77 7.00
CA LEU A 4 -20.08 10.13 5.71
C LEU A 4 -19.11 10.93 4.83
N MET A 5 -18.33 11.84 5.42
CA MET A 5 -17.34 12.62 4.67
C MET A 5 -16.18 11.73 4.21
N VAL A 6 -15.70 10.84 5.08
CA VAL A 6 -14.68 9.82 4.76
C VAL A 6 -15.16 8.96 3.58
N ASP A 7 -16.40 8.50 3.59
CA ASP A 7 -16.98 7.72 2.48
C ASP A 7 -16.99 8.48 1.15
N ARG A 8 -17.25 9.80 1.18
CA ARG A 8 -17.20 10.65 -0.02
C ARG A 8 -15.78 10.84 -0.54
N VAL A 9 -14.79 10.94 0.36
CA VAL A 9 -13.37 10.99 -0.02
C VAL A 9 -12.96 9.67 -0.69
N HIS A 10 -13.26 8.52 -0.07
CA HIS A 10 -12.95 7.21 -0.65
C HIS A 10 -13.67 6.97 -1.99
N SER A 11 -14.92 7.42 -2.11
CA SER A 11 -15.64 7.34 -3.39
C SER A 11 -14.96 8.18 -4.48
N SER A 12 -14.48 9.37 -4.14
CA SER A 12 -13.73 10.22 -5.07
C SER A 12 -12.39 9.61 -5.47
N LEU A 13 -11.69 8.96 -4.53
CA LEU A 13 -10.45 8.22 -4.81
C LEU A 13 -10.70 7.02 -5.75
N ARG A 14 -11.76 6.24 -5.51
CA ARG A 14 -12.16 5.12 -6.39
C ARG A 14 -12.50 5.56 -7.81
N LEU A 15 -13.02 6.77 -7.96
CA LEU A 15 -13.33 7.39 -9.26
C LEU A 15 -12.12 8.14 -9.85
N PHE A 16 -10.92 8.01 -9.27
CA PHE A 16 -9.69 8.70 -9.70
C PHE A 16 -9.80 10.23 -9.73
N MET A 17 -10.77 10.81 -9.02
CA MET A 17 -10.95 12.26 -8.90
C MET A 17 -10.07 12.82 -7.77
N HIS A 18 -8.75 12.76 -7.96
CA HIS A 18 -7.78 13.06 -6.90
C HIS A 18 -7.88 14.50 -6.37
N ARG A 19 -8.09 15.49 -7.24
CA ARG A 19 -8.30 16.89 -6.83
C ARG A 19 -9.53 17.06 -5.94
N ASN A 20 -10.63 16.38 -6.28
CA ASN A 20 -11.85 16.42 -5.48
C ASN A 20 -11.65 15.72 -4.13
N ALA A 21 -10.93 14.60 -4.12
CA ALA A 21 -10.61 13.87 -2.91
C ALA A 21 -9.76 14.72 -1.94
N VAL A 22 -8.74 15.42 -2.44
CA VAL A 22 -7.91 16.35 -1.63
C VAL A 22 -8.79 17.44 -1.03
N PHE A 23 -9.57 18.15 -1.84
CA PHE A 23 -10.43 19.24 -1.36
C PHE A 23 -11.42 18.79 -0.27
N LEU A 24 -12.07 17.64 -0.47
CA LEU A 24 -12.99 17.08 0.53
C LEU A 24 -12.26 16.67 1.81
N CYS A 25 -11.06 16.09 1.68
CA CYS A 25 -10.27 15.62 2.81
C CYS A 25 -9.63 16.76 3.62
N GLU A 26 -9.22 17.85 2.97
CA GLU A 26 -8.76 19.06 3.67
C GLU A 26 -9.88 19.66 4.54
N ARG A 27 -11.09 19.74 3.98
CA ARG A 27 -12.26 20.23 4.73
C ARG A 27 -12.62 19.30 5.89
N LEU A 28 -12.51 17.98 5.68
CA LEU A 28 -12.66 16.99 6.74
C LEU A 28 -11.65 17.22 7.87
N CYS A 29 -10.36 17.40 7.55
CA CYS A 29 -9.31 17.63 8.54
C CYS A 29 -9.46 18.96 9.28
N ALA A 30 -9.95 20.00 8.61
CA ALA A 30 -10.24 21.29 9.23
C ALA A 30 -11.38 21.19 10.27
N GLN A 31 -12.34 20.30 10.04
CA GLN A 31 -13.46 20.09 10.96
C GLN A 31 -13.13 19.05 12.05
N PHE A 32 -12.37 18.01 11.70
CA PHE A 32 -12.01 16.88 12.56
C PHE A 32 -10.51 16.58 12.42
N PRO A 33 -9.65 17.23 13.21
CA PRO A 33 -8.20 17.05 13.15
C PRO A 33 -7.78 15.74 13.86
N ALA A 34 -8.22 14.60 13.34
CA ALA A 34 -7.82 13.28 13.79
C ALA A 34 -6.61 12.77 13.01
N GLU A 35 -5.76 11.95 13.64
CA GLU A 35 -4.55 11.42 12.99
C GLU A 35 -4.89 10.50 11.80
N THR A 36 -5.96 9.70 11.91
CA THR A 36 -6.46 8.85 10.83
C THR A 36 -6.93 9.66 9.61
N ASN A 37 -7.53 10.83 9.84
CA ASN A 37 -7.93 11.73 8.75
C ASN A 37 -6.71 12.36 8.06
N LEU A 38 -5.65 12.66 8.81
CA LEU A 38 -4.40 13.15 8.24
C LEU A 38 -3.69 12.08 7.40
N GLN A 39 -3.77 10.79 7.79
CA GLN A 39 -3.28 9.66 6.98
C GLN A 39 -4.05 9.55 5.66
N LEU A 40 -5.38 9.69 5.71
CA LEU A 40 -6.22 9.73 4.51
C LEU A 40 -5.84 10.91 3.61
N LEU A 41 -5.61 12.09 4.19
CA LEU A 41 -5.19 13.28 3.45
C LEU A 41 -3.83 13.09 2.78
N ALA A 42 -2.85 12.52 3.48
CA ALA A 42 -1.55 12.20 2.92
C ALA A 42 -1.66 11.19 1.75
N THR A 43 -2.56 10.21 1.87
CA THR A 43 -2.86 9.27 0.79
C THR A 43 -3.45 10.01 -0.41
N CYS A 44 -4.41 10.92 -0.21
CA CYS A 44 -4.95 11.77 -1.28
C CYS A 44 -3.85 12.59 -1.97
N TYR A 45 -2.92 13.18 -1.21
CA TYR A 45 -1.78 13.92 -1.77
C TYR A 45 -0.84 13.04 -2.61
N LEU A 46 -0.57 11.81 -2.16
CA LEU A 46 0.23 10.85 -2.93
C LEU A 46 -0.47 10.45 -4.24
N HIS A 47 -1.79 10.27 -4.23
CA HIS A 47 -2.54 10.00 -5.46
C HIS A 47 -2.61 11.22 -6.40
N ASN A 48 -2.61 12.44 -5.85
CA ASN A 48 -2.55 13.68 -6.63
C ASN A 48 -1.12 14.07 -7.07
N ASN A 49 -0.13 13.16 -6.92
CA ASN A 49 1.27 13.39 -7.26
C ASN A 49 1.93 14.59 -6.53
N GLN A 50 1.55 14.83 -5.28
CA GLN A 50 2.10 15.88 -4.41
C GLN A 50 2.77 15.30 -3.16
N PRO A 51 3.90 14.57 -3.31
CA PRO A 51 4.56 13.91 -2.17
C PRO A 51 5.13 14.90 -1.15
N TYR A 52 5.49 16.12 -1.56
CA TYR A 52 6.00 17.16 -0.68
C TYR A 52 4.96 17.63 0.35
N ALA A 53 3.69 17.74 -0.05
CA ALA A 53 2.60 18.11 0.86
C ALA A 53 2.36 17.00 1.90
N ALA A 54 2.33 15.74 1.45
CA ALA A 54 2.20 14.59 2.33
C ALA A 54 3.35 14.52 3.36
N TYR A 55 4.58 14.79 2.92
CA TYR A 55 5.75 14.82 3.79
C TYR A 55 5.59 15.79 4.96
N HIS A 56 5.21 17.04 4.71
CA HIS A 56 5.10 18.06 5.76
C HIS A 56 3.99 17.78 6.77
N ILE A 57 2.89 17.18 6.32
CA ILE A 57 1.76 16.85 7.18
C ILE A 57 2.07 15.66 8.09
N LEU A 58 2.84 14.69 7.57
CA LEU A 58 3.21 13.46 8.28
C LEU A 58 4.50 13.60 9.11
N LYS A 59 5.29 14.65 8.90
CA LYS A 59 6.54 14.88 9.64
C LYS A 59 6.25 15.00 11.14
N GLY A 60 6.90 14.14 11.93
CA GLY A 60 6.73 14.09 13.40
C GLY A 60 5.57 13.22 13.89
N LYS A 61 4.86 12.51 13.02
CA LYS A 61 3.82 11.54 13.41
C LYS A 61 4.44 10.18 13.74
N LYS A 62 3.91 9.52 14.79
CA LYS A 62 4.46 8.25 15.31
C LYS A 62 3.66 7.01 14.90
N LEU A 63 2.46 7.16 14.33
CA LEU A 63 1.68 6.01 13.91
C LEU A 63 2.38 5.19 12.81
N PRO A 64 2.26 3.85 12.83
CA PRO A 64 2.92 2.98 11.87
C PRO A 64 2.52 3.31 10.43
N GLU A 65 1.22 3.48 10.16
CA GLU A 65 0.72 3.82 8.82
C GLU A 65 1.22 5.20 8.35
N SER A 66 1.27 6.19 9.25
CA SER A 66 1.85 7.51 8.95
C SER A 66 3.33 7.43 8.58
N ARG A 67 4.11 6.57 9.26
CA ARG A 67 5.53 6.35 8.96
C ARG A 67 5.73 5.70 7.60
N TYR A 68 4.89 4.72 7.24
CA TYR A 68 4.94 4.10 5.92
C TYR A 68 4.63 5.10 4.79
N LEU A 69 3.58 5.91 4.97
CA LEU A 69 3.21 6.95 4.00
C LEU A 69 4.30 8.04 3.89
N LEU A 70 4.94 8.40 5.01
CA LEU A 70 6.08 9.32 5.03
C LEU A 70 7.25 8.74 4.22
N ALA A 71 7.64 7.49 4.48
CA ALA A 71 8.70 6.81 3.74
C ALA A 71 8.40 6.72 2.23
N THR A 72 7.15 6.42 1.87
CA THR A 72 6.70 6.41 0.47
C THR A 72 6.83 7.80 -0.16
N SER A 73 6.49 8.85 0.57
CA SER A 73 6.62 10.25 0.12
C SER A 73 8.09 10.62 -0.10
N CYS A 74 8.96 10.29 0.87
CA CYS A 74 10.41 10.51 0.78
C CYS A 74 11.03 9.76 -0.41
N PHE A 75 10.63 8.50 -0.62
CA PHE A 75 11.07 7.70 -1.76
C PHE A 75 10.70 8.35 -3.10
N ARG A 76 9.47 8.88 -3.24
CA ARG A 76 9.06 9.61 -4.46
C ARG A 76 9.82 10.91 -4.69
N MET A 77 10.34 11.53 -3.64
CA MET A 77 11.16 12.75 -3.71
C MET A 77 12.67 12.45 -3.78
N ASN A 78 13.06 11.17 -3.86
CA ASN A 78 14.46 10.73 -3.84
C ASN A 78 15.22 11.08 -2.55
N LEU A 79 14.52 11.29 -1.43
CA LEU A 79 15.10 11.49 -0.10
C LEU A 79 15.30 10.14 0.59
N LEU A 80 16.26 9.36 0.10
CA LEU A 80 16.46 7.96 0.50
C LEU A 80 16.85 7.81 1.98
N GLN A 81 17.70 8.71 2.49
CA GLN A 81 18.15 8.67 3.89
C GLN A 81 16.99 8.92 4.87
N GLU A 82 16.16 9.93 4.60
CA GLU A 82 14.97 10.20 5.42
C GLU A 82 13.92 9.08 5.31
N ALA A 83 13.84 8.41 4.15
CA ALA A 83 12.95 7.27 3.96
C ALA A 83 13.38 6.06 4.81
N GLU A 84 14.69 5.80 4.89
CA GLU A 84 15.27 4.77 5.78
C GLU A 84 14.96 5.08 7.24
N GLU A 85 15.21 6.31 7.69
CA GLU A 85 14.93 6.74 9.07
C GLU A 85 13.43 6.66 9.42
N ALA A 86 12.55 6.94 8.45
CA ALA A 86 11.10 6.81 8.64
C ALA A 86 10.67 5.35 8.85
N LEU A 87 11.29 4.39 8.16
CA LEU A 87 11.00 2.95 8.28
C LEU A 87 11.74 2.26 9.44
N CYS A 88 12.97 2.68 9.73
CA CYS A 88 13.81 2.15 10.79
C CYS A 88 14.44 3.31 11.58
N PRO A 89 13.71 3.91 12.53
CA PRO A 89 14.26 4.96 13.36
C PRO A 89 15.30 4.35 14.30
N VAL A 90 16.50 4.94 14.29
CA VAL A 90 17.65 4.55 15.16
C VAL A 90 17.26 4.48 16.65
N ASN A 91 16.22 5.22 17.05
CA ASN A 91 15.78 5.32 18.43
C ASN A 91 15.02 4.09 18.96
N GLU A 92 14.38 3.29 18.10
CA GLU A 92 13.64 2.07 18.51
C GLU A 92 13.77 0.95 17.46
N PRO A 93 14.89 0.21 17.42
CA PRO A 93 15.14 -0.84 16.42
C PRO A 93 14.23 -2.08 16.56
N ASN A 94 13.47 -2.20 17.66
CA ASN A 94 12.50 -3.25 17.89
C ASN A 94 11.09 -2.92 17.35
N MET A 95 10.90 -1.74 16.74
CA MET A 95 9.60 -1.39 16.18
C MET A 95 9.42 -2.10 14.84
N GLU A 96 8.50 -3.07 14.79
CA GLU A 96 8.13 -3.81 13.58
C GLU A 96 7.91 -2.85 12.41
N VAL A 97 8.46 -3.21 11.25
CA VAL A 97 8.36 -2.38 10.04
C VAL A 97 6.88 -2.18 9.71
N PRO A 98 6.42 -0.93 9.56
CA PRO A 98 5.05 -0.65 9.21
C PRO A 98 4.59 -1.41 7.96
N SER A 99 3.40 -2.03 8.05
CA SER A 99 2.80 -2.82 6.96
C SER A 99 3.55 -4.11 6.57
N GLY A 100 4.42 -4.63 7.46
CA GLY A 100 5.05 -5.95 7.35
C GLY A 100 5.83 -6.11 6.04
N ALA A 101 5.42 -7.06 5.19
CA ALA A 101 6.10 -7.38 3.94
C ALA A 101 6.24 -6.18 2.97
N THR A 102 5.25 -5.27 2.93
CA THR A 102 5.31 -4.09 2.05
C THR A 102 6.35 -3.07 2.51
N GLY A 103 6.51 -2.91 3.82
CA GLY A 103 7.55 -2.05 4.38
C GLY A 103 8.95 -2.64 4.17
N HIS A 104 9.14 -3.96 4.36
CA HIS A 104 10.40 -4.64 4.04
C HIS A 104 10.75 -4.54 2.54
N TYR A 105 9.75 -4.65 1.66
CA TYR A 105 9.95 -4.45 0.22
C TYR A 105 10.41 -3.01 -0.09
N LEU A 106 9.77 -2.00 0.49
CA LEU A 106 10.18 -0.60 0.31
C LEU A 106 11.59 -0.34 0.84
N LEU A 107 11.95 -0.94 1.98
CA LEU A 107 13.30 -0.85 2.54
C LEU A 107 14.34 -1.51 1.63
N GLY A 108 14.04 -2.68 1.08
CA GLY A 108 14.89 -3.36 0.10
C GLY A 108 15.09 -2.52 -1.16
N LEU A 109 14.05 -1.81 -1.63
CA LEU A 109 14.19 -0.85 -2.73
C LEU A 109 15.14 0.29 -2.35
N ILE A 110 14.94 0.92 -1.19
CA ILE A 110 15.79 2.01 -0.70
C ILE A 110 17.26 1.56 -0.63
N TYR A 111 17.55 0.42 -0.01
CA TYR A 111 18.90 -0.13 0.08
C TYR A 111 19.56 -0.43 -1.26
N ARG A 112 18.77 -0.87 -2.25
CA ARG A 112 19.26 -1.04 -3.61
C ARG A 112 19.68 0.29 -4.23
N TYR A 113 18.91 1.36 -4.02
CA TYR A 113 19.25 2.69 -4.52
C TYR A 113 20.42 3.34 -3.76
N THR A 114 20.63 2.99 -2.49
CA THR A 114 21.79 3.47 -1.70
C THR A 114 23.05 2.61 -1.92
N GLY A 115 23.01 1.58 -2.78
CA GLY A 115 24.15 0.72 -3.08
C GLY A 115 24.44 -0.39 -2.06
N ARG A 116 23.57 -0.59 -1.06
CA ARG A 116 23.70 -1.65 -0.03
C ARG A 116 23.00 -2.93 -0.49
N MET A 117 23.56 -3.59 -1.52
CA MET A 117 22.90 -4.75 -2.15
C MET A 117 22.72 -5.95 -1.23
N GLU A 118 23.65 -6.19 -0.30
CA GLU A 118 23.56 -7.31 0.66
C GLU A 118 22.39 -7.12 1.62
N ALA A 119 22.29 -5.95 2.25
CA ALA A 119 21.17 -5.60 3.12
C ALA A 119 19.83 -5.61 2.35
N ALA A 120 19.80 -5.19 1.07
CA ALA A 120 18.61 -5.26 0.25
C ALA A 120 18.13 -6.72 0.03
N ALA A 121 19.06 -7.64 -0.24
CA ALA A 121 18.75 -9.06 -0.42
C ALA A 121 18.18 -9.68 0.87
N GLU A 122 18.74 -9.33 2.02
CA GLU A 122 18.21 -9.75 3.31
C GLU A 122 16.77 -9.27 3.55
N GLN A 123 16.45 -8.02 3.20
CA GLN A 123 15.08 -7.51 3.36
C GLN A 123 14.08 -8.19 2.41
N PHE A 124 14.49 -8.51 1.18
CA PHE A 124 13.63 -9.26 0.25
C PHE A 124 13.43 -10.72 0.66
N ASN A 125 14.44 -11.35 1.24
CA ASN A 125 14.37 -12.74 1.71
C ASN A 125 13.76 -12.88 3.11
N GLY A 126 13.87 -11.83 3.93
CA GLY A 126 13.35 -11.75 5.30
C GLY A 126 11.92 -11.25 5.39
N ALA A 127 11.38 -10.62 4.34
CA ALA A 127 9.93 -10.51 4.17
C ALA A 127 9.40 -11.94 4.19
N PRO A 128 8.54 -12.32 5.16
CA PRO A 128 8.16 -13.71 5.30
C PRO A 128 7.59 -14.14 3.95
N SER A 129 8.25 -15.11 3.35
CA SER A 129 7.76 -15.92 2.24
C SER A 129 6.59 -16.74 2.75
N ASN A 130 5.59 -16.07 3.31
CA ASN A 130 4.30 -16.60 3.63
C ASN A 130 3.47 -16.49 2.36
N LEU A 131 3.91 -17.26 1.36
CA LEU A 131 3.18 -17.61 0.16
C LEU A 131 2.00 -18.54 0.56
N SER A 132 1.24 -18.19 1.61
CA SER A 132 0.08 -18.97 2.08
C SER A 132 -1.16 -18.11 2.37
N GLN A 133 -1.11 -16.78 2.21
CA GLN A 133 -2.34 -15.94 2.29
C GLN A 133 -3.13 -15.84 0.98
N PHE A 134 -2.60 -16.35 -0.15
CA PHE A 134 -3.34 -16.44 -1.41
C PHE A 134 -3.74 -17.86 -1.80
N ASP A 135 -3.54 -18.84 -0.92
CA ASP A 135 -4.25 -20.11 -1.04
C ASP A 135 -5.67 -19.88 -0.53
N THR A 136 -6.58 -19.49 -1.43
CA THR A 136 -8.01 -19.73 -1.23
C THR A 136 -8.16 -21.20 -0.84
N PRO A 137 -8.64 -21.55 0.36
CA PRO A 137 -8.92 -22.95 0.64
C PRO A 137 -10.01 -23.37 -0.35
N SER A 138 -9.68 -24.30 -1.23
CA SER A 138 -10.65 -25.04 -2.02
C SER A 138 -11.84 -25.40 -1.11
N PRO A 139 -13.10 -25.16 -1.52
CA PRO A 139 -14.24 -25.43 -0.66
C PRO A 139 -14.20 -26.91 -0.28
N THR A 140 -13.92 -27.17 1.00
CA THR A 140 -13.98 -28.51 1.55
C THR A 140 -15.45 -28.92 1.51
N ILE A 141 -15.75 -29.98 0.76
CA ILE A 141 -17.07 -30.59 0.69
C ILE A 141 -17.38 -31.12 2.09
N SER A 142 -18.11 -30.34 2.87
CA SER A 142 -18.72 -30.81 4.11
C SER A 142 -19.85 -31.75 3.71
N GLN A 143 -19.67 -33.05 3.94
CA GLN A 143 -20.73 -34.02 3.76
C GLN A 143 -21.79 -33.80 4.84
N THR A 144 -22.88 -33.14 4.48
CA THR A 144 -24.14 -33.25 5.19
C THR A 144 -25.24 -33.56 4.19
N SER A 145 -25.72 -34.81 4.26
CA SER A 145 -27.14 -35.15 4.17
C SER A 145 -27.89 -34.69 2.90
N CYS A 146 -27.98 -35.61 1.94
CA CYS A 146 -29.15 -35.91 1.10
C CYS A 146 -30.22 -34.81 0.92
N ILE A 147 -29.99 -33.86 0.02
CA ILE A 147 -31.04 -33.23 -0.79
C ILE A 147 -30.45 -32.98 -2.19
N ALA A 148 -31.11 -33.52 -3.21
CA ALA A 148 -30.68 -33.45 -4.60
C ALA A 148 -30.67 -32.00 -5.13
N PRO A 149 -29.55 -31.51 -5.70
CA PRO A 149 -29.57 -30.26 -6.46
C PRO A 149 -30.10 -30.51 -7.89
N PRO A 150 -30.90 -29.57 -8.46
CA PRO A 150 -31.44 -29.69 -9.82
C PRO A 150 -30.35 -29.50 -10.90
N PRO A 151 -30.57 -29.98 -12.13
CA PRO A 151 -29.54 -30.02 -13.16
C PRO A 151 -29.36 -28.69 -13.93
N LEU A 152 -28.08 -28.35 -14.11
CA LEU A 152 -27.43 -27.74 -15.27
C LEU A 152 -28.08 -26.50 -15.93
N PHE A 153 -27.47 -25.33 -15.68
CA PHE A 153 -27.31 -24.31 -16.72
C PHE A 153 -25.83 -24.06 -17.01
N ARG A 154 -25.43 -24.48 -18.20
CA ARG A 154 -24.16 -24.27 -18.87
C ARG A 154 -24.15 -22.85 -19.42
N ASN A 155 -23.08 -22.08 -19.21
CA ASN A 155 -22.71 -21.01 -20.14
C ASN A 155 -21.20 -20.73 -20.15
N THR A 156 -20.61 -21.16 -21.25
CA THR A 156 -19.30 -20.83 -21.80
C THR A 156 -19.36 -19.44 -22.45
N HIS A 157 -18.68 -18.42 -21.92
CA HIS A 157 -18.20 -17.24 -22.66
C HIS A 157 -17.09 -16.58 -21.81
N ALA A 158 -15.81 -16.77 -22.18
CA ALA A 158 -15.06 -15.81 -23.00
C ALA A 158 -14.86 -14.45 -22.28
N TYR A 159 -13.69 -14.29 -21.64
CA TYR A 159 -13.03 -12.99 -21.60
C TYR A 159 -11.51 -13.21 -21.77
N GLN A 160 -11.10 -13.18 -23.03
CA GLN A 160 -9.75 -12.85 -23.42
C GLN A 160 -9.43 -11.45 -22.90
N ASN A 161 -8.29 -11.29 -22.22
CA ASN A 161 -7.39 -10.16 -22.44
C ASN A 161 -6.06 -10.38 -21.73
N THR A 162 -5.24 -11.18 -22.40
CA THR A 162 -3.78 -11.08 -22.39
C THR A 162 -3.34 -9.79 -23.10
N HIS A 163 -2.79 -8.81 -22.37
CA HIS A 163 -1.81 -7.85 -22.89
C HIS A 163 -0.89 -7.42 -21.72
N ARG A 164 0.26 -8.07 -21.55
CA ARG A 164 1.60 -7.68 -22.04
C ARG A 164 2.21 -6.48 -21.30
N CYS A 165 3.05 -6.74 -20.30
CA CYS A 165 4.18 -5.89 -19.91
C CYS A 165 5.33 -6.80 -19.39
N GLN A 166 6.01 -7.48 -20.33
CA GLN A 166 7.35 -8.01 -20.09
C GLN A 166 8.33 -6.83 -20.20
N CYS A 167 8.91 -6.40 -19.09
CA CYS A 167 10.13 -5.60 -19.11
C CYS A 167 11.30 -6.55 -19.38
N SER A 168 11.81 -6.53 -20.61
CA SER A 168 13.05 -7.19 -21.00
C SER A 168 14.25 -6.45 -20.40
N PHE A 169 14.84 -7.01 -19.35
CA PHE A 169 16.21 -6.75 -18.93
C PHE A 169 17.08 -7.84 -19.54
N GLN A 170 17.89 -7.50 -20.55
CA GLN A 170 19.07 -8.31 -20.85
C GLN A 170 20.21 -7.42 -21.33
N ALA A 171 21.24 -7.42 -20.50
CA ALA A 171 22.54 -6.81 -20.70
C ALA A 171 23.44 -7.70 -21.56
N LYS A 172 24.30 -7.07 -22.35
CA LYS A 172 25.77 -7.27 -22.47
C LYS A 172 26.22 -6.96 -23.91
N GLY A 173 27.03 -5.90 -24.03
CA GLY A 173 27.97 -5.70 -25.13
C GLY A 173 29.36 -6.14 -24.71
#